data_AF-A0A372M0Y3-F1
#
_entry.id   AF-A0A372M0Y3-F1
#
_cell.length_a   1.000
_cell.length_b   1.000
_cell.length_c   1.000
_cell.angle_alpha   90.00
_cell.angle_beta   90.00
_cell.angle_gamma   90.00
#
_symmetry.space_group_name_H-M   'P 1'
#
loop_
_entity.id
_entity.type
_entity.pdbx_description
1 polymer ?
#
loop_
_entity_poly.entity_id
_entity_poly.type
_entity_poly.pdbx_seq_one_letter_code
_entity_poly.pdbx_strand_id
1 'polypeptide(L)'
;MHATPGTELGTAADGGTDTGGRGPVPCRVVVCRDCCCGTAKIPGVDHRAQTERLRSEVPVRISECLDVCEQANVVVVQPSAAGRAAGGRPVWLGLVNDAAATEDIVAWVRAGGPGVAPLPEILELHTFAQPRRTPA
;
A
#
# COMPACT_ATOMS: atom_id res chain seq x y z
N MET A 1 49.82 -54.35 13.87
CA MET A 1 49.01 -53.40 14.67
C MET A 1 49.23 -52.01 14.07
N HIS A 2 48.68 -51.69 12.88
CA HIS A 2 47.28 -51.26 12.61
C HIS A 2 46.81 -50.26 13.69
N ALA A 3 46.38 -49.02 13.41
CA ALA A 3 45.78 -48.43 12.22
C ALA A 3 45.99 -46.90 12.19
N THR A 4 45.89 -46.29 11.01
CA THR A 4 45.66 -44.84 10.78
C THR A 4 44.24 -44.45 11.23
N PRO A 5 44.01 -43.17 11.60
CA PRO A 5 43.22 -42.29 10.74
C PRO A 5 43.77 -40.85 10.79
N GLY A 6 43.38 -39.88 9.97
CA GLY A 6 42.41 -39.79 8.89
C GLY A 6 42.55 -38.37 8.33
N THR A 7 42.52 -38.25 7.01
CA THR A 7 42.42 -36.99 6.28
C THR A 7 41.02 -36.42 6.49
N GLU A 8 40.89 -35.18 6.95
CA GLU A 8 39.64 -34.44 6.84
C GLU A 8 39.84 -33.14 6.05
N LEU A 9 39.02 -33.08 4.99
CA LEU A 9 38.85 -32.03 4.00
C LEU A 9 38.57 -30.68 4.66
N GLY A 10 39.31 -29.65 4.24
CA GLY A 10 38.94 -28.25 4.42
C GLY A 10 38.62 -27.59 3.07
N THR A 11 37.39 -27.83 2.60
CA THR A 11 36.52 -27.01 1.75
C THR A 11 37.17 -26.09 0.69
N ALA A 12 37.06 -26.51 -0.57
CA ALA A 12 36.87 -25.57 -1.68
C ALA A 12 35.40 -25.14 -1.73
N ALA A 13 35.22 -23.85 -1.99
CA ALA A 13 34.08 -23.12 -2.57
C ALA A 13 32.67 -23.75 -2.50
N ASP A 14 31.68 -22.93 -2.12
CA ASP A 14 30.82 -22.40 -3.17
C ASP A 14 30.03 -21.18 -2.70
N GLY A 15 29.96 -20.21 -3.62
CA GLY A 15 29.25 -18.97 -3.45
C GLY A 15 27.76 -19.24 -3.21
N GLY A 16 27.29 -18.87 -2.02
CA GLY A 16 25.90 -18.52 -1.84
C GLY A 16 25.69 -17.15 -2.48
N THR A 17 25.23 -17.12 -3.73
CA THR A 17 24.54 -15.94 -4.25
C THR A 17 23.40 -15.64 -3.30
N ASP A 18 23.57 -14.60 -2.48
CA ASP A 18 22.48 -13.93 -1.78
C ASP A 18 21.50 -13.43 -2.84
N THR A 19 20.57 -14.30 -3.20
CA THR A 19 19.40 -13.90 -3.95
C THR A 19 18.53 -13.22 -2.92
N GLY A 20 18.83 -11.94 -2.69
CA GLY A 20 18.10 -11.05 -1.80
C GLY A 20 16.62 -11.18 -2.09
N GLY A 21 15.96 -12.04 -1.35
CA GLY A 21 14.57 -12.37 -1.52
C GLY A 21 13.79 -11.11 -1.27
N ARG A 22 13.22 -10.51 -2.32
CA ARG A 22 12.30 -9.40 -2.15
C ARG A 22 11.13 -9.94 -1.34
N GLY A 23 11.08 -9.57 -0.06
CA GLY A 23 9.96 -9.92 0.81
C GLY A 23 8.62 -9.56 0.15
N PRO A 24 7.52 -10.19 0.57
CA PRO A 24 6.22 -10.02 -0.07
C PRO A 24 5.88 -8.53 -0.27
N VAL A 25 5.43 -8.17 -1.48
CA VAL A 25 5.10 -6.78 -1.79
C VAL A 25 3.94 -6.33 -0.88
N PRO A 26 4.12 -5.31 -0.03
CA PRO A 26 3.06 -4.85 0.86
C PRO A 26 1.98 -4.10 0.06
N CYS A 27 0.89 -3.75 0.74
CA CYS A 27 -0.03 -2.73 0.23
C CYS A 27 0.73 -1.43 -0.05
N ARG A 28 0.18 -0.61 -0.96
CA ARG A 28 0.68 0.74 -1.23
C ARG A 28 -0.50 1.69 -1.25
N VAL A 29 -0.27 2.94 -0.88
CA VAL A 29 -1.31 3.96 -0.92
C VAL A 29 -0.93 5.03 -1.94
N VAL A 30 -1.87 5.42 -2.78
CA VAL A 30 -1.74 6.59 -3.66
C VAL A 30 -2.64 7.69 -3.13
N VAL A 31 -2.14 8.91 -3.06
CA VAL A 31 -2.89 10.04 -2.52
C VAL A 31 -2.88 11.19 -3.52
N CYS A 32 -4.06 11.71 -3.86
CA CYS A 32 -4.23 12.86 -4.75
C CYS A 32 -3.97 14.17 -4.00
N ARG A 33 -3.08 15.04 -4.51
CA ARG A 33 -2.62 16.25 -3.79
C ARG A 33 -2.51 17.53 -4.60
N ASP A 34 -3.09 17.61 -5.80
CA ASP A 34 -3.11 18.83 -6.60
C ASP A 34 -4.48 19.58 -6.54
N CYS A 35 -4.94 20.17 -7.65
CA CYS A 35 -5.80 21.35 -7.68
C CYS A 35 -7.17 21.22 -7.01
N CYS A 36 -7.64 20.01 -6.69
CA CYS A 36 -8.91 19.73 -6.01
C CYS A 36 -8.78 18.88 -4.73
N CYS A 37 -7.69 18.15 -4.56
CA CYS A 37 -7.45 17.28 -3.39
C CYS A 37 -6.19 17.77 -2.69
N GLY A 38 -6.19 17.98 -1.37
CA GLY A 38 -4.95 18.41 -0.69
C GLY A 38 -4.74 19.93 -0.60
N THR A 39 -5.73 20.75 -0.97
CA THR A 39 -5.64 22.22 -0.97
C THR A 39 -6.74 22.87 -0.14
N ALA A 40 -6.71 24.21 -0.03
CA ALA A 40 -7.71 25.00 0.71
C ALA A 40 -9.17 24.81 0.23
N LYS A 41 -9.40 24.19 -0.93
CA LYS A 41 -10.75 23.84 -1.42
C LYS A 41 -11.47 22.83 -0.52
N ILE A 42 -10.71 22.04 0.25
CA ILE A 42 -11.25 21.13 1.28
C ILE A 42 -10.82 21.65 2.65
N PRO A 43 -11.59 22.60 3.24
CA PRO A 43 -11.24 23.21 4.52
C PRO A 43 -11.40 22.23 5.68
N GLY A 44 -10.70 22.50 6.78
CA GLY A 44 -10.79 21.71 8.02
C GLY A 44 -9.97 20.42 8.03
N VAL A 45 -9.25 20.12 6.94
CA VAL A 45 -8.41 18.92 6.81
C VAL A 45 -6.95 19.30 6.78
N ASP A 46 -6.14 18.74 7.68
CA ASP A 46 -4.68 18.82 7.58
C ASP A 46 -4.16 17.74 6.62
N HIS A 47 -4.15 18.09 5.33
CA HIS A 47 -3.72 17.20 4.26
C HIS A 47 -2.25 16.76 4.38
N ARG A 48 -1.40 17.60 4.98
CA ARG A 48 0.00 17.28 5.21
C ARG A 48 0.13 16.25 6.32
N ALA A 49 -0.52 16.48 7.46
CA ALA A 49 -0.54 15.54 8.58
C ALA A 49 -1.13 14.18 8.16
N GLN A 50 -2.23 14.15 7.39
CA GLN A 50 -2.79 12.92 6.83
C GLN A 50 -1.75 12.15 5.99
N THR A 51 -1.02 12.86 5.13
CA THR A 51 -0.01 12.25 4.25
C THR A 51 1.18 11.71 5.05
N GLU A 52 1.67 12.48 6.03
CA GLU A 52 2.74 12.07 6.94
C GLU A 52 2.32 10.85 7.75
N ARG A 53 1.07 10.84 8.24
CA ARG A 53 0.50 9.71 8.97
C ARG A 53 0.47 8.44 8.13
N LEU A 54 -0.06 8.49 6.91
CA LEU A 54 -0.06 7.33 6.00
C LEU A 54 1.37 6.86 5.66
N ARG A 55 2.31 7.79 5.44
CA ARG A 55 3.72 7.47 5.15
C ARG A 55 4.43 6.76 6.29
N SER A 56 4.02 7.00 7.53
CA SER A 56 4.58 6.31 8.70
C SER A 56 4.22 4.82 8.75
N GLU A 57 3.24 4.38 7.96
CA GLU A 57 2.64 3.05 8.04
C GLU A 57 2.81 2.22 6.78
N VAL A 58 2.73 2.86 5.61
CA VAL A 58 2.69 2.17 4.32
C VAL A 58 3.41 3.00 3.26
N PRO A 59 4.02 2.37 2.23
CA PRO A 59 4.56 3.12 1.11
C PRO A 59 3.48 3.98 0.44
N VAL A 60 3.66 5.30 0.46
CA VAL A 60 2.76 6.29 -0.14
C VAL A 60 3.38 6.87 -1.41
N ARG A 61 2.61 6.90 -2.50
CA ARG A 61 2.88 7.71 -3.69
C ARG A 61 1.94 8.92 -3.70
N ILE A 62 2.49 10.10 -3.95
CA ILE A 62 1.68 11.28 -4.24
C ILE A 62 1.39 11.32 -5.74
N SER A 63 0.14 11.47 -6.10
CA SER A 63 -0.29 11.82 -7.46
C SER A 63 -0.65 13.29 -7.48
N GLU A 64 -0.32 13.99 -8.56
CA GLU A 64 -0.80 15.35 -8.79
C GLU A 64 -2.34 15.29 -8.92
N CYS A 65 -2.87 14.73 -10.01
CA CYS A 65 -4.31 14.49 -10.19
C CYS A 65 -4.62 12.99 -10.36
N LEU A 66 -5.87 12.61 -10.08
CA LEU A 66 -6.46 11.30 -10.40
C LEU A 66 -7.72 11.41 -11.28
N ASP A 67 -8.00 12.62 -11.79
CA ASP A 67 -9.11 12.97 -12.68
C ASP A 67 -10.50 12.64 -12.13
N VAL A 68 -10.64 12.72 -10.80
CA VAL A 68 -11.88 12.47 -10.03
C VAL A 68 -12.11 13.58 -9.02
N CYS A 69 -12.05 14.81 -9.50
CA CYS A 69 -12.08 16.00 -8.67
C CYS A 69 -13.36 16.10 -7.82
N GLU A 70 -14.48 15.56 -8.30
CA GLU A 70 -15.76 15.52 -7.59
C GLU A 70 -15.77 14.63 -6.34
N GLN A 71 -14.80 13.70 -6.22
CA GLN A 71 -14.73 12.78 -5.09
C GLN A 71 -14.01 13.40 -3.88
N ALA A 72 -13.20 14.45 -4.09
CA ALA A 72 -12.40 15.15 -3.10
C ALA A 72 -11.50 14.26 -2.20
N ASN A 73 -10.34 14.79 -1.82
CA ASN A 73 -9.33 14.11 -0.99
C ASN A 73 -9.16 12.59 -1.27
N VAL A 74 -8.87 12.24 -2.51
CA VAL A 74 -8.88 10.83 -2.95
C VAL A 74 -7.65 10.06 -2.46
N VAL A 75 -7.91 8.88 -1.89
CA VAL A 75 -6.92 7.88 -1.46
C VAL A 75 -7.20 6.56 -2.18
N VAL A 76 -6.17 5.95 -2.77
CA VAL A 76 -6.28 4.64 -3.44
C VAL A 76 -5.40 3.63 -2.71
N VAL A 77 -6.01 2.57 -2.20
CA VAL A 77 -5.30 1.46 -1.56
C VAL A 77 -5.04 0.38 -2.59
N GLN A 78 -3.77 0.20 -2.94
CA GLN A 78 -3.29 -0.87 -3.81
C GLN A 78 -3.10 -2.15 -2.99
N PRO A 79 -3.57 -3.31 -3.47
CA PRO A 79 -3.40 -4.59 -2.76
C PRO A 79 -1.93 -4.97 -2.59
N SER A 80 -1.65 -5.80 -1.59
CA SER A 80 -0.38 -6.50 -1.42
C SER A 80 -0.22 -7.62 -2.48
N ALA A 81 0.93 -8.31 -2.50
CA ALA A 81 1.09 -9.51 -3.33
C ALA A 81 0.07 -10.59 -2.96
N ALA A 82 -0.12 -10.85 -1.66
CA ALA A 82 -1.12 -11.78 -1.16
C ALA A 82 -2.55 -11.34 -1.54
N GLY A 83 -2.86 -10.05 -1.38
CA GLY A 83 -4.15 -9.50 -1.77
C GLY A 83 -4.45 -9.68 -3.25
N ARG A 84 -3.46 -9.43 -4.14
CA ARG A 84 -3.62 -9.70 -5.58
C ARG A 84 -3.84 -11.17 -5.88
N ALA A 85 -3.10 -12.07 -5.24
CA ALA A 85 -3.25 -13.51 -5.41
C ALA A 85 -4.64 -14.00 -4.99
N ALA A 86 -5.24 -13.36 -3.98
CA ALA A 86 -6.61 -13.59 -3.55
C ALA A 86 -7.67 -12.86 -4.41
N GLY A 87 -7.28 -12.25 -5.54
CA GLY A 87 -8.21 -11.53 -6.44
C GLY A 87 -8.51 -10.08 -6.03
N GLY A 88 -7.84 -9.56 -5.00
CA GLY A 88 -7.95 -8.18 -4.54
C GLY A 88 -7.61 -7.17 -5.64
N ARG A 89 -8.41 -6.10 -5.69
CA ARG A 89 -8.28 -4.99 -6.64
C ARG A 89 -8.01 -3.69 -5.89
N PRO A 90 -7.47 -2.65 -6.57
CA PRO A 90 -7.33 -1.35 -5.95
C PRO A 90 -8.68 -0.83 -5.47
N VAL A 91 -8.73 -0.31 -4.25
CA VAL A 91 -9.93 0.31 -3.69
C VAL A 91 -9.73 1.83 -3.69
N TRP A 92 -10.73 2.54 -4.21
CA TRP A 92 -10.73 3.98 -4.39
C TRP A 92 -11.65 4.60 -3.34
N LEU A 93 -11.08 5.51 -2.55
CA LEU A 93 -11.74 6.16 -1.42
C LEU A 93 -11.76 7.66 -1.66
N GLY A 94 -12.95 8.25 -1.66
CA GLY A 94 -13.19 9.69 -1.75
C GLY A 94 -13.59 10.25 -0.40
N LEU A 95 -13.62 11.58 -0.29
CA LEU A 95 -14.10 12.29 0.90
C LEU A 95 -13.41 11.85 2.20
N VAL A 96 -12.13 11.45 2.14
CA VAL A 96 -11.35 11.02 3.31
C VAL A 96 -10.91 12.23 4.14
N ASN A 97 -11.87 13.05 4.54
CA ASN A 97 -11.64 14.39 5.08
C ASN A 97 -11.42 14.39 6.60
N ASP A 98 -11.62 13.24 7.24
CA ASP A 98 -11.52 13.09 8.68
C ASP A 98 -10.31 12.20 9.06
N ALA A 99 -9.78 12.44 10.26
CA ALA A 99 -8.64 11.70 10.77
C ALA A 99 -9.00 10.23 11.09
N ALA A 100 -10.24 9.95 11.52
CA ALA A 100 -10.70 8.59 11.80
C ALA A 100 -10.69 7.72 10.54
N ALA A 101 -11.21 8.21 9.41
CA ALA A 101 -11.14 7.52 8.13
C ALA A 101 -9.69 7.25 7.69
N THR A 102 -8.76 8.13 8.04
CA THR A 102 -7.31 7.90 7.81
C THR A 102 -6.79 6.74 8.66
N GLU A 103 -7.15 6.70 9.94
CA GLU A 103 -6.75 5.60 10.83
C GLU A 103 -7.43 4.27 10.45
N ASP A 104 -8.67 4.30 9.97
CA ASP A 104 -9.36 3.12 9.46
C ASP A 104 -8.65 2.54 8.23
N ILE A 105 -8.15 3.39 7.32
CA ILE A 105 -7.30 2.97 6.20
C ILE A 105 -6.00 2.35 6.71
N VAL A 106 -5.35 2.95 7.70
CA VAL A 106 -4.12 2.42 8.30
C VAL A 106 -4.37 1.05 8.92
N ALA A 107 -5.41 0.91 9.73
CA ALA A 107 -5.78 -0.34 10.39
C ALA A 107 -6.09 -1.43 9.35
N TRP A 108 -6.84 -1.10 8.31
CA TRP A 108 -7.17 -2.04 7.24
C TRP A 108 -5.94 -2.47 6.44
N VAL A 109 -5.06 -1.54 6.09
CA VAL A 109 -3.78 -1.85 5.42
C VAL A 109 -2.90 -2.76 6.27
N ARG A 110 -2.81 -2.51 7.59
CA ARG A 110 -2.08 -3.36 8.53
C ARG A 110 -2.69 -4.77 8.65
N ALA A 111 -4.01 -4.90 8.55
CA ALA A 111 -4.70 -6.18 8.51
C ALA A 111 -4.50 -6.94 7.18
N GLY A 112 -3.87 -6.33 6.17
CA GLY A 112 -3.55 -6.94 4.88
C GLY A 112 -4.22 -6.27 3.68
N GLY A 113 -5.18 -5.37 3.92
CA GLY A 113 -5.83 -4.55 2.90
C GLY A 113 -6.65 -5.34 1.87
N PRO A 114 -6.87 -4.77 0.67
CA PRO A 114 -7.77 -5.33 -0.32
C PRO A 114 -7.44 -6.78 -0.69
N GLY A 115 -8.45 -7.65 -0.63
CA GLY A 115 -8.35 -9.08 -0.95
C GLY A 115 -7.83 -9.96 0.19
N VAL A 116 -7.24 -9.39 1.25
CA VAL A 116 -6.79 -10.14 2.44
C VAL A 116 -7.70 -9.88 3.63
N ALA A 117 -7.96 -8.61 3.93
CA ALA A 117 -8.87 -8.20 4.99
C ALA A 117 -10.18 -7.67 4.38
N PRO A 118 -11.34 -7.96 4.99
CA PRO A 118 -12.61 -7.37 4.56
C PRO A 118 -12.51 -5.84 4.64
N LEU A 119 -13.16 -5.15 3.71
CA LEU A 119 -13.28 -3.70 3.75
C LEU A 119 -14.12 -3.32 4.97
N PRO A 120 -13.64 -2.43 5.87
CA PRO A 120 -14.45 -1.94 6.97
C PRO A 120 -15.70 -1.21 6.46
N GLU A 121 -16.85 -1.43 7.09
CA GLU A 121 -18.14 -0.81 6.71
C GLU A 121 -18.06 0.72 6.64
N ILE A 122 -17.33 1.34 7.57
CA ILE A 122 -17.10 2.79 7.55
C ILE A 122 -16.39 3.26 6.27
N LEU A 123 -15.44 2.47 5.77
CA LEU A 123 -14.73 2.77 4.53
C LEU A 123 -15.59 2.50 3.29
N GLU A 124 -16.62 1.65 3.36
CA GLU A 124 -17.58 1.46 2.27
C GLU A 124 -18.28 2.78 1.90
N LEU A 125 -18.57 3.63 2.89
CA LEU A 125 -19.16 4.97 2.67
C LEU A 125 -18.25 5.89 1.84
N HIS A 126 -16.94 5.63 1.85
CA HIS A 126 -15.96 6.37 1.07
C HIS A 126 -15.69 5.75 -0.30
N THR A 127 -16.15 4.51 -0.53
CA THR A 127 -15.82 3.81 -1.78
C THR A 127 -16.55 4.41 -2.98
N PHE A 128 -15.80 4.55 -4.08
CA PHE A 128 -16.38 4.87 -5.37
C PHE A 128 -15.70 4.04 -6.47
N ALA A 129 -16.37 3.93 -7.62
CA ALA A 129 -15.83 3.18 -8.73
C ALA A 129 -14.61 3.89 -9.32
N GLN A 130 -13.54 3.13 -9.56
CA GLN A 130 -12.41 3.62 -10.35
C GLN A 130 -12.93 4.19 -11.70
N PRO A 131 -12.46 5.37 -12.13
CA PRO A 131 -12.77 5.87 -13.47
C PRO A 131 -12.34 4.86 -14.51
N ARG A 132 -13.24 4.55 -15.44
CA ARG A 132 -12.85 3.77 -16.61
C ARG A 132 -11.87 4.63 -17.40
N ARG A 133 -10.66 4.11 -17.63
CA ARG A 133 -9.80 4.70 -18.65
C ARG A 133 -10.45 4.42 -20.00
N THR A 134 -10.97 5.44 -20.65
CA THR A 134 -11.25 5.37 -22.08
C THR A 134 -9.89 5.39 -22.79
N PRO A 135 -9.52 4.36 -23.56
CA PRO A 135 -8.34 4.46 -24.41
C PRO A 135 -8.55 5.63 -25.39
N ALA A 136 -7.50 6.43 -25.56
CA ALA A 136 -7.47 7.53 -26.53
C ALA A 136 -7.53 6.99 -27.97
#